data_AF-A0A662TC17-F1
#
_entry.id   AF-A0A662TC17-F1
#
_cell.length_a   1.000
_cell.length_b   1.000
_cell.length_c   1.000
_cell.angle_alpha   90.00
_cell.angle_beta   90.00
_cell.angle_gamma   90.00
#
_symmetry.space_group_name_H-M   'P 1'
#
loop_
_entity.id
_entity.type
_entity.pdbx_description
1 polymer ?
#
loop_
_entity_poly.entity_id
_entity_poly.type
_entity_poly.pdbx_seq_one_letter_code
_entity_poly.pdbx_strand_id
1 'polypeptide(L)'
;MAKETKIKLKGRRKEASGEAAIEEIRVGDIVEVYWLDASEATSSLPRNEGEYDTPVVSLGYFLGVKGSRARHVVIAKEIVMDVEFHYNCIPIGMIERVVLIRRGALRGRVARKLVSRLERVPLKRLKRGRDVGRLRL
;
A
#
# COMPACT_ATOMS: atom_id res chain seq x y z
N MET A 1 9.32 -24.58 36.27
CA MET A 1 8.02 -24.82 35.60
C MET A 1 7.48 -23.48 35.11
N ALA A 2 7.53 -23.21 33.81
CA ALA A 2 7.03 -21.97 33.22
C ALA A 2 5.50 -22.06 33.06
N LYS A 3 4.76 -21.06 33.55
CA LYS A 3 3.30 -20.98 33.41
C LYS A 3 2.95 -20.51 32.00
N GLU A 4 2.32 -21.38 31.22
CA GLU A 4 1.70 -21.01 29.94
C GLU A 4 0.60 -19.97 30.17
N THR A 5 0.82 -18.76 29.70
CA THR A 5 -0.19 -17.70 29.72
C THR A 5 -1.02 -17.82 28.45
N LYS A 6 -2.22 -18.42 28.57
CA LYS A 6 -3.20 -18.48 27.47
C LYS A 6 -3.68 -17.06 27.12
N ILE A 7 -3.25 -16.56 25.97
CA ILE A 7 -3.76 -15.30 25.40
C ILE A 7 -5.17 -15.55 24.88
N LYS A 8 -6.19 -15.04 25.59
CA LYS A 8 -7.57 -14.97 25.07
C LYS A 8 -7.64 -13.92 23.96
N LEU A 9 -7.65 -14.37 22.70
CA LEU A 9 -7.98 -13.54 21.55
C LEU A 9 -9.48 -13.16 21.63
N LYS A 10 -9.74 -11.93 22.06
CA LYS A 10 -11.07 -11.31 22.05
C LYS A 10 -11.58 -11.28 20.60
N GLY A 11 -12.79 -11.80 20.37
CA GLY A 11 -13.40 -11.94 19.05
C GLY A 11 -13.28 -10.68 18.19
N ARG A 12 -12.64 -10.83 17.02
CA ARG A 12 -12.54 -9.75 16.03
C ARG A 12 -13.89 -9.58 15.35
N ARG A 13 -14.38 -8.34 15.31
CA ARG A 13 -15.42 -7.91 14.37
C ARG A 13 -14.98 -8.35 12.97
N LYS A 14 -15.90 -8.92 12.19
CA LYS A 14 -15.75 -9.14 10.74
C LYS A 14 -15.48 -7.76 10.10
N GLU A 15 -14.21 -7.40 9.94
CA GLU A 15 -13.79 -6.23 9.16
C GLU A 15 -13.56 -6.71 7.73
N ALA A 16 -14.11 -5.96 6.76
CA ALA A 16 -14.19 -6.33 5.36
C ALA A 16 -12.82 -6.69 4.77
N SER A 17 -12.61 -7.98 4.51
CA SER A 17 -11.61 -8.47 3.56
C SER A 17 -12.29 -8.57 2.20
N GLY A 18 -11.82 -7.80 1.21
CA GLY A 18 -12.42 -7.80 -0.12
C GLY A 18 -11.69 -6.89 -1.08
N GLU A 19 -11.91 -7.12 -2.36
CA GLU A 19 -11.45 -6.23 -3.41
C GLU A 19 -12.04 -4.82 -3.19
N ALA A 20 -11.20 -3.80 -3.38
CA ALA A 20 -11.56 -2.41 -3.13
C ALA A 20 -10.98 -1.51 -4.21
N ALA A 21 -11.72 -0.47 -4.57
CA ALA A 21 -11.19 0.58 -5.42
C ALA A 21 -10.16 1.42 -4.64
N ILE A 22 -9.15 1.97 -5.32
CA ILE A 22 -8.08 2.76 -4.68
C ILE A 22 -8.66 3.97 -3.94
N GLU A 23 -9.72 4.57 -4.46
CA GLU A 23 -10.43 5.72 -3.92
C GLU A 23 -11.14 5.41 -2.59
N GLU A 24 -11.47 4.14 -2.34
CA GLU A 24 -12.14 3.69 -1.13
C GLU A 24 -11.15 3.41 0.01
N ILE A 25 -9.85 3.31 -0.29
CA ILE A 25 -8.80 2.96 0.67
C ILE A 25 -8.36 4.20 1.43
N ARG A 26 -8.22 4.06 2.75
CA ARG A 26 -7.86 5.15 3.65
C ARG A 26 -6.45 4.97 4.18
N VAL A 27 -5.80 6.08 4.49
CA VAL A 27 -4.48 6.08 5.13
C VAL A 27 -4.54 5.25 6.42
N GLY A 28 -3.62 4.30 6.54
CA GLY A 28 -3.50 3.40 7.67
C GLY A 28 -4.28 2.09 7.54
N ASP A 29 -5.02 1.88 6.46
CA ASP A 29 -5.56 0.57 6.11
C ASP A 29 -4.42 -0.40 5.75
N ILE A 30 -4.58 -1.69 6.06
CA ILE A 30 -3.72 -2.76 5.51
C ILE A 30 -4.34 -3.21 4.20
N VAL A 31 -3.51 -3.23 3.15
CA VAL A 31 -3.90 -3.64 1.80
C VAL A 31 -2.91 -4.63 1.22
N GLU A 32 -3.41 -5.53 0.40
CA GLU A 32 -2.63 -6.30 -0.57
C GLU A 32 -2.80 -5.67 -1.96
N VAL A 33 -1.70 -5.40 -2.65
CA VAL A 33 -1.68 -4.87 -4.01
C VAL A 33 -1.09 -5.92 -4.92
N TYR A 34 -1.88 -6.37 -5.87
CA TYR A 34 -1.48 -7.26 -6.97
C TYR A 34 -1.10 -6.36 -8.15
N TRP A 35 0.12 -6.48 -8.65
CA TRP A 35 0.64 -5.60 -9.69
C TRP A 35 1.75 -6.27 -10.50
N LEU A 36 2.02 -5.69 -11.65
CA LEU A 36 3.06 -6.12 -12.58
C LEU A 36 4.33 -5.32 -12.35
N ASP A 37 5.42 -6.01 -11.96
CA ASP A 37 6.73 -5.40 -11.78
C ASP A 37 7.69 -5.84 -12.89
N ALA A 38 8.01 -4.92 -13.79
CA ALA A 38 8.94 -5.15 -14.89
C ALA A 38 10.42 -5.20 -14.46
N SER A 39 10.73 -4.93 -13.19
CA SER A 39 12.10 -4.89 -12.68
C SER A 39 12.50 -6.16 -11.91
N GLU A 40 11.53 -6.98 -11.51
CA GLU A 40 11.74 -8.29 -10.88
C GLU A 40 12.07 -9.35 -11.95
N ALA A 41 13.17 -9.17 -12.69
CA ALA A 41 13.65 -10.14 -13.67
C ALA A 41 14.66 -11.11 -13.03
N THR A 42 14.35 -12.40 -13.07
CA THR A 42 15.27 -13.47 -12.68
C THR A 42 16.27 -13.73 -13.80
N SER A 43 17.48 -13.20 -13.61
CA SER A 43 18.78 -13.50 -14.26
C SER A 43 18.91 -13.51 -15.79
N SER A 44 17.84 -13.56 -16.58
CA SER A 44 17.88 -13.52 -18.05
C SER A 44 16.75 -12.65 -18.61
N LEU A 45 17.03 -11.95 -19.73
CA LEU A 45 16.00 -11.23 -20.45
C LEU A 45 14.93 -12.22 -20.96
N PRO A 46 13.63 -11.92 -20.79
CA PRO A 46 12.57 -12.80 -21.24
C PRO A 46 12.59 -13.01 -22.76
N ARG A 47 12.10 -14.16 -23.22
CA ARG A 47 12.06 -14.49 -24.65
C ARG A 47 10.74 -14.09 -25.32
N ASN A 48 9.69 -13.90 -24.52
CA ASN A 48 8.35 -13.53 -25.00
C ASN A 48 7.92 -12.18 -24.42
N GLU A 49 7.14 -11.40 -25.18
CA GLU A 49 6.68 -10.06 -24.77
C GLU A 49 5.83 -10.07 -23.48
N GLY A 50 5.15 -11.18 -23.17
CA GLY A 50 4.32 -11.31 -21.96
C GLY A 50 5.09 -11.68 -20.68
N GLU A 51 6.41 -11.86 -20.75
CA GLU A 51 7.23 -12.32 -19.62
C GLU A 51 8.06 -11.20 -18.98
N TYR A 52 7.97 -9.97 -19.50
CA TYR A 52 8.67 -8.82 -18.94
C TYR A 52 8.07 -8.36 -17.62
N ASP A 53 6.77 -8.52 -17.47
CA ASP A 53 6.01 -8.10 -16.30
C ASP A 53 5.88 -9.27 -15.32
N THR A 54 6.61 -9.23 -14.20
CA THR A 54 6.51 -10.25 -13.16
C THR A 54 5.30 -9.94 -12.26
N PRO A 55 4.34 -10.86 -12.09
CA PRO A 55 3.24 -10.67 -11.15
C PRO A 55 3.77 -10.66 -9.70
N VAL A 56 3.52 -9.57 -8.99
CA VAL A 56 3.96 -9.35 -7.62
C VAL A 56 2.76 -9.05 -6.72
N VAL A 57 2.79 -9.62 -5.51
CA VAL A 57 1.87 -9.26 -4.43
C VAL A 57 2.64 -8.50 -3.36
N SER A 58 2.20 -7.29 -3.04
CA SER A 58 2.79 -6.48 -1.98
C SER A 58 1.75 -6.17 -0.89
N LEU A 59 2.07 -6.56 0.34
CA LEU A 59 1.26 -6.30 1.54
C LEU A 59 1.85 -5.11 2.32
N GLY A 60 1.00 -4.18 2.77
CA GLY A 60 1.47 -3.08 3.61
C GLY A 60 0.39 -2.11 4.08
N TYR A 61 0.81 -1.11 4.85
CA TYR A 61 -0.08 -0.02 5.27
C TYR A 61 -0.18 1.03 4.18
N PHE A 62 -1.39 1.33 3.72
CA PHE A 62 -1.63 2.38 2.74
C PHE A 62 -1.28 3.75 3.32
N LEU A 63 -0.39 4.49 2.64
CA LEU A 63 0.02 5.85 3.02
C LEU A 63 -0.56 6.92 2.11
N GLY A 64 -1.09 6.54 0.94
CA GLY A 64 -1.72 7.45 -0.01
C GLY A 64 -1.28 7.24 -1.45
N VAL A 65 -1.70 8.15 -2.32
CA VAL A 65 -1.33 8.17 -3.74
C VAL A 65 -0.48 9.39 -4.06
N LYS A 66 0.73 9.20 -4.62
CA LYS A 66 1.69 10.28 -4.90
C LYS A 66 2.20 10.26 -6.35
N GLY A 67 2.64 11.41 -6.85
CA GLY A 67 3.24 11.56 -8.17
C GLY A 67 2.42 12.47 -9.11
N SER A 68 3.14 13.16 -10.00
CA SER A 68 2.59 14.14 -10.94
C SER A 68 2.58 13.67 -12.39
N ARG A 69 3.55 12.83 -12.79
CA ARG A 69 3.62 12.24 -14.13
C ARG A 69 2.83 10.93 -14.16
N ALA A 70 3.24 9.97 -13.36
CA ALA A 70 2.47 8.77 -13.04
C ALA A 70 2.03 8.85 -11.57
N ARG A 71 0.82 8.35 -11.31
CA ARG A 71 0.26 8.23 -9.95
C ARG A 71 0.68 6.89 -9.39
N HIS A 72 1.12 6.88 -8.13
CA HIS A 72 1.61 5.68 -7.46
C HIS A 72 0.88 5.48 -6.14
N VAL A 73 0.44 4.27 -5.88
CA VAL A 73 0.06 3.82 -4.54
C VAL A 73 1.33 3.69 -3.71
N VAL A 74 1.34 4.28 -2.51
CA VAL A 74 2.45 4.14 -1.56
C VAL A 74 2.00 3.29 -0.38
N ILE A 75 2.68 2.16 -0.16
CA ILE A 75 2.46 1.31 1.00
C ILE A 75 3.73 1.19 1.83
N ALA A 76 3.61 1.24 3.15
CA ALA A 76 4.70 0.88 4.06
C ALA A 76 4.68 -0.63 4.30
N LYS A 77 5.72 -1.34 3.86
CA LYS A 77 5.91 -2.79 4.07
C LYS A 77 6.49 -3.09 5.46
N GLU A 78 7.25 -2.14 6.00
CA GLU A 78 7.84 -2.23 7.33
C GLU A 78 7.86 -0.84 7.97
N ILE A 79 7.61 -0.75 9.28
CA ILE A 79 7.69 0.49 10.06
C ILE A 79 8.67 0.26 11.20
N VAL A 80 9.72 1.07 11.25
CA VAL A 80 10.79 0.99 12.24
C VAL A 80 10.64 2.16 13.22
N MET A 81 10.48 1.82 14.50
CA MET A 81 10.35 2.77 15.63
C MET A 81 9.33 3.90 15.41
N ASP A 82 8.21 3.64 14.71
CA ASP A 82 7.16 4.61 14.43
C ASP A 82 7.59 5.87 13.62
N VAL A 83 8.78 5.87 13.00
CA VAL A 83 9.35 7.05 12.30
C VAL A 83 10.01 6.76 10.95
N GLU A 84 10.52 5.55 10.77
CA GLU A 84 11.12 5.08 9.53
C GLU A 84 10.28 3.98 8.91
N PHE A 85 10.35 3.82 7.59
CA PHE A 85 9.58 2.80 6.91
C PHE A 85 10.21 2.42 5.57
N HIS A 86 10.17 1.13 5.27
CA HIS A 86 10.42 0.62 3.93
C HIS A 86 9.10 0.62 3.17
N TYR A 87 9.12 1.04 1.91
CA TYR A 87 7.90 1.25 1.14
C TYR A 87 7.99 0.71 -0.29
N ASN A 88 6.82 0.43 -0.85
CA ASN A 88 6.64 0.34 -2.30
C ASN A 88 5.96 1.59 -2.82
N CYS A 89 6.41 2.06 -3.98
CA CYS A 89 5.70 3.01 -4.81
C CYS A 89 5.24 2.30 -6.08
N ILE A 90 3.98 1.91 -6.12
CA ILE A 90 3.42 1.05 -7.16
C ILE A 90 2.68 1.92 -8.18
N PRO A 91 3.10 1.98 -9.45
CA PRO A 91 2.38 2.74 -10.48
C PRO A 91 0.95 2.22 -10.62
N ILE A 92 -0.06 3.10 -10.58
CA ILE A 92 -1.47 2.69 -10.63
C ILE A 92 -1.78 1.92 -11.92
N GLY A 93 -1.16 2.29 -13.05
CA GLY A 93 -1.37 1.60 -14.33
C GLY A 93 -0.82 0.17 -14.39
N MET A 94 -0.05 -0.25 -13.39
CA MET A 94 0.47 -1.62 -13.27
C MET A 94 -0.28 -2.43 -12.21
N ILE A 95 -1.26 -1.84 -11.51
CA ILE A 95 -2.06 -2.54 -10.51
C ILE A 95 -3.15 -3.34 -11.20
N GLU A 96 -3.19 -4.64 -10.93
CA GLU A 96 -4.26 -5.52 -11.41
C GLU A 96 -5.43 -5.53 -10.44
N ARG A 97 -5.14 -5.53 -9.12
CA ARG A 97 -6.17 -5.59 -8.08
C ARG A 97 -5.65 -5.07 -6.74
N VAL A 98 -6.53 -4.46 -5.95
CA VAL A 98 -6.26 -4.15 -4.54
C VAL A 98 -7.26 -4.83 -3.63
N VAL A 99 -6.77 -5.49 -2.59
CA VAL A 99 -7.59 -6.13 -1.56
C VAL A 99 -7.41 -5.36 -0.26
N LEU A 100 -8.51 -4.82 0.28
CA LEU A 100 -8.53 -4.30 1.63
C LEU A 100 -8.50 -5.48 2.60
N ILE A 101 -7.52 -5.52 3.49
CA ILE A 101 -7.40 -6.55 4.52
C ILE A 101 -7.97 -6.06 5.85
N ARG A 102 -7.68 -4.80 6.20
CA ARG A 102 -8.11 -4.23 7.48
C ARG A 102 -8.18 -2.71 7.45
N ARG A 103 -9.28 -2.15 7.96
CA ARG A 103 -9.44 -0.71 8.12
C ARG A 103 -8.65 -0.16 9.30
N GLY A 104 -8.02 1.00 9.13
CA GLY A 104 -7.47 1.83 10.22
C GLY A 104 -6.51 1.09 11.15
N ALA A 105 -5.77 0.11 10.64
CA ALA A 105 -4.89 -0.73 11.44
C ALA A 105 -3.67 0.06 11.97
N LEU A 106 -3.25 1.10 11.25
CA LEU A 106 -2.17 1.97 11.67
C LEU A 106 -2.67 3.01 12.69
N ARG A 107 -1.97 3.12 13.83
CA ARG A 107 -2.27 4.14 14.85
C ARG A 107 -2.21 5.54 14.22
N GLY A 108 -3.25 6.36 14.43
CA GLY A 108 -3.36 7.67 13.79
C GLY A 108 -2.17 8.62 14.01
N ARG A 109 -1.48 8.53 15.16
CA ARG A 109 -0.25 9.31 15.41
C ARG A 109 0.90 8.90 14.49
N VAL A 110 1.09 7.59 14.29
CA VAL A 110 2.12 7.03 13.41
C VAL A 110 1.79 7.35 11.96
N ALA A 111 0.54 7.12 11.55
CA ALA A 111 0.06 7.45 10.21
C ALA A 111 0.36 8.91 9.82
N ARG A 112 0.06 9.86 10.70
CA ARG A 112 0.36 11.29 10.48
C ARG A 112 1.85 11.56 10.29
N LYS A 113 2.72 10.94 11.11
CA LYS A 113 4.18 11.10 10.98
C LYS A 113 4.68 10.57 9.64
N LEU A 114 4.26 9.37 9.26
CA LEU A 114 4.70 8.73 8.01
C LEU A 114 4.21 9.51 6.78
N VAL A 115 2.94 9.94 6.77
CA VAL A 115 2.39 10.78 5.70
C VAL A 115 3.11 12.12 5.63
N SER A 116 3.37 12.78 6.76
CA SER A 116 4.12 14.05 6.77
C SER A 116 5.53 13.89 6.19
N ARG A 117 6.21 12.78 6.49
CA ARG A 117 7.51 12.45 5.89
C ARG A 117 7.38 12.19 4.39
N LEU A 118 6.39 11.39 3.97
CA LEU A 118 6.10 11.13 2.56
C LEU A 118 5.81 12.42 1.78
N GLU A 119 5.09 13.38 2.37
CA GLU A 119 4.78 14.68 1.77
C GLU A 119 6.04 15.51 1.51
N ARG A 120 6.97 15.52 2.48
CA ARG A 120 8.22 16.30 2.44
C ARG A 120 9.27 15.72 1.49
N VAL A 121 9.21 14.42 1.21
CA VAL A 121 10.09 13.79 0.22
C VAL A 121 9.52 14.03 -1.19
N PRO A 122 10.27 14.68 -2.09
CA PRO A 122 9.79 14.93 -3.44
C PRO A 122 9.79 13.65 -4.28
N LEU A 123 8.66 12.95 -4.33
CA LEU A 123 8.25 12.19 -5.52
C LEU A 123 7.27 13.09 -6.27
N LYS A 124 7.79 13.94 -7.17
CA LYS A 124 7.10 15.08 -7.84
C LYS A 124 5.57 15.16 -7.58
N ARG A 125 5.17 15.95 -6.57
CA ARG A 125 3.82 16.40 -6.14
C ARG A 125 2.74 15.36 -5.68
N LEU A 126 2.18 15.59 -4.49
CA LEU A 126 0.98 14.96 -3.92
C LEU A 126 -0.27 15.82 -4.22
N LYS A 127 -1.38 15.23 -4.68
CA LYS A 127 -2.70 15.91 -4.73
C LYS A 127 -3.56 15.32 -3.62
N ARG A 128 -4.09 16.17 -2.73
CA ARG A 128 -4.96 15.80 -1.60
C ARG A 128 -6.25 15.15 -2.11
N GLY A 129 -6.68 14.07 -1.45
CA GLY A 129 -7.93 13.35 -1.74
C GLY A 129 -9.23 14.09 -1.38
N ARG A 130 -9.27 15.43 -1.48
CA ARG A 130 -10.52 16.21 -1.35
C ARG A 130 -11.13 16.68 -2.68
N ASP A 131 -10.40 16.55 -3.80
CA ASP A 131 -10.88 16.96 -5.14
C ASP A 131 -10.98 15.79 -6.14
N VAL A 132 -11.40 14.60 -5.68
CA VAL A 132 -11.74 13.49 -6.59
C VAL A 132 -13.11 13.73 -7.27
N GLY A 133 -13.85 14.77 -6.87
CA GLY A 133 -15.21 15.07 -7.32
C GLY A 133 -15.37 15.72 -8.71
N ARG A 134 -14.30 15.91 -9.49
CA ARG A 134 -14.42 16.39 -10.89
C ARG A 134 -13.30 15.81 -11.76
N LEU A 135 -13.54 14.64 -12.34
CA LEU A 135 -12.87 14.25 -13.58
C LEU A 135 -13.92 13.67 -14.52
N ARG A 136 -14.25 14.43 -15.57
CA ARG A 136 -14.74 13.84 -16.82
C ARG A 136 -13.62 13.01 -17.41
N LEU A 137 -13.99 11.83 -17.90
CA LEU A 137 -13.17 10.91 -18.69
C LEU A 137 -12.56 11.61 -19.90
#